data_AF-A0A6B1GPB0-F1
#
_entry.id   AF-A0A6B1GPB0-F1
#
_cell.length_a   1.000
_cell.length_b   1.000
_cell.length_c   1.000
_cell.angle_alpha   90.00
_cell.angle_beta   90.00
_cell.angle_gamma   90.00
#
_symmetry.space_group_name_H-M   'P 1'
#
loop_
_entity.id
_entity.type
_entity.pdbx_description
1 polymer ?
#
loop_
_entity_poly.entity_id
_entity_poly.type
_entity_poly.pdbx_seq_one_letter_code
_entity_poly.pdbx_strand_id
1 'polypeptide(L)' 'MGAAQALADWSVTKKANEIYNREYAVVAMPGVAQEVENFPPMILEKMINNDFAWAAGNRQRILSEWQNRYGAKSEPKS' A
#
# COMPACT_ATOMS: atom_id res chain seq x y z
N MET A 1 -3.04 18.25 19.12
CA MET A 1 -1.96 17.42 18.55
C MET A 1 -1.83 16.04 19.20
N GLY A 2 -2.21 15.83 20.48
CA GLY A 2 -2.03 14.53 21.15
C GLY A 2 -2.80 13.34 20.58
N ALA A 3 -4.08 13.47 20.23
CA ALA A 3 -4.88 12.32 19.79
C ALA A 3 -4.46 11.76 18.42
N ALA A 4 -4.18 12.64 17.46
CA ALA A 4 -3.72 12.23 16.13
C ALA A 4 -2.34 11.54 16.18
N GLN A 5 -1.43 12.08 17.00
CA GLN A 5 -0.13 11.47 17.22
C GLN A 5 -0.25 10.12 17.92
N ALA A 6 -1.04 10.03 18.99
CA ALA A 6 -1.26 8.78 19.70
C ALA A 6 -1.83 7.67 18.79
N LEU A 7 -2.71 8.02 17.85
CA LEU A 7 -3.22 7.09 16.86
C LEU A 7 -2.12 6.64 15.87
N ALA A 8 -1.29 7.57 15.40
CA ALA A 8 -0.17 7.25 14.52
C ALA A 8 0.89 6.37 15.21
N ASP A 9 1.20 6.64 16.47
CA ASP A 9 2.14 5.85 17.26
C ASP A 9 1.59 4.44 17.52
N TRP A 10 0.28 4.32 17.78
CA TRP A 10 -0.37 3.02 17.95
C TRP A 10 -0.41 2.21 16.66
N SER A 11 -0.68 2.84 15.51
CA SER A 11 -0.86 2.13 14.23
C SER A 11 0.40 1.42 13.74
N VAL A 12 1.58 1.85 14.19
CA VAL A 12 2.87 1.22 13.85
C VAL A 12 3.29 0.11 14.84
N THR A 13 2.51 -0.17 15.87
CA THR A 13 2.81 -1.23 16.84
C THR A 13 2.62 -2.62 16.27
N LYS A 14 3.25 -3.63 16.91
CA LYS A 14 3.01 -5.04 16.62
C LYS A 14 1.54 -5.41 16.76
N LYS A 15 0.90 -4.93 17.85
CA LYS A 15 -0.51 -5.21 18.14
C LYS A 15 -1.43 -4.72 17.02
N ALA A 16 -1.19 -3.52 16.50
CA ALA A 16 -1.95 -2.99 15.38
C ALA A 16 -1.73 -3.81 14.10
N ASN A 17 -0.47 -4.19 13.79
CA ASN A 17 -0.16 -5.01 12.63
C ASN A 17 -0.76 -6.43 12.72
N GLU A 18 -0.81 -7.03 13.91
CA GLU A 18 -1.52 -8.31 14.14
C GLU A 18 -3.03 -8.18 13.90
N ILE A 19 -3.63 -7.02 14.20
CA ILE A 19 -5.03 -6.73 13.87
C ILE A 19 -5.18 -6.58 12.35
N TYR A 20 -4.30 -5.83 11.70
CA TYR A 20 -4.33 -5.65 10.24
C TYR A 20 -4.19 -6.97 9.48
N ASN A 21 -3.37 -7.91 9.97
CA ASN A 21 -3.14 -9.17 9.27
C ASN A 21 -4.37 -10.09 9.24
N ARG A 22 -5.39 -9.84 10.08
CA ARG A 22 -6.68 -10.55 9.98
C ARG A 22 -7.39 -10.26 8.65
N GLU A 23 -7.19 -9.07 8.11
CA GLU A 23 -7.88 -8.57 6.92
C GLU A 23 -6.94 -8.44 5.71
N TYR A 24 -5.63 -8.30 5.95
CA TYR A 24 -4.62 -8.08 4.92
C TYR A 24 -3.53 -9.16 4.92
N ALA A 25 -3.28 -9.74 3.75
CA ALA A 25 -2.23 -10.74 3.56
C ALA A 25 -0.80 -10.17 3.67
N VAL A 26 -0.65 -8.85 3.53
CA VAL A 26 0.63 -8.15 3.69
C VAL A 26 0.45 -7.00 4.67
N VAL A 27 1.29 -6.96 5.70
CA VAL A 27 1.35 -5.87 6.68
C VAL A 27 2.77 -5.31 6.75
N ALA A 28 2.91 -4.10 7.30
CA ALA A 28 4.18 -3.38 7.29
C ALA A 28 5.25 -4.02 8.21
N MET A 29 4.83 -4.70 9.28
CA MET A 29 5.77 -5.28 10.25
C MET A 29 6.27 -6.68 9.80
N PRO A 30 7.59 -6.85 9.60
CA PRO A 30 8.17 -8.14 9.24
C PRO A 30 7.84 -9.24 10.26
N GLY A 31 7.53 -10.44 9.78
CA GLY A 31 7.24 -11.61 10.60
C GLY A 31 5.85 -11.61 11.27
N VAL A 32 5.01 -10.60 11.03
CA VAL A 32 3.62 -10.58 11.52
C VAL A 32 2.66 -11.18 10.49
N ALA A 33 2.91 -10.98 9.20
CA ALA A 33 2.06 -11.51 8.14
C ALA A 33 2.01 -13.04 8.16
N GLN A 34 0.81 -13.59 8.28
CA GLN A 34 0.53 -15.02 8.17
C GLN A 34 0.06 -15.39 6.76
N GLU A 35 0.19 -16.67 6.41
CA GLU A 35 -0.37 -17.19 5.17
C GLU A 35 -1.89 -17.04 5.15
N VAL A 36 -2.42 -16.64 4.00
CA VAL A 36 -3.86 -16.49 3.78
C VAL A 36 -4.32 -17.58 2.83
N GLU A 37 -5.38 -18.30 3.20
CA GLU A 37 -5.95 -19.35 2.37
C GLU A 37 -6.36 -18.79 1.00
N ASN A 38 -6.01 -19.50 -0.08
CA ASN A 38 -6.24 -19.10 -1.48
C ASN A 38 -5.49 -17.83 -1.93
N PHE A 39 -4.57 -17.29 -1.13
CA PHE A 39 -3.70 -16.19 -1.54
C PHE A 39 -2.36 -16.74 -2.07
N PRO A 40 -1.78 -16.16 -3.13
CA PRO A 40 -0.54 -16.70 -3.69
C PRO A 40 0.60 -16.68 -2.67
N PRO A 41 1.45 -17.72 -2.61
CA PRO A 41 2.59 -17.74 -1.71
C PRO A 41 3.68 -16.77 -2.18
N MET A 42 4.57 -16.40 -1.25
CA MET A 42 5.75 -15.57 -1.49
C MET A 42 5.41 -14.18 -2.09
N ILE A 43 4.29 -13.55 -1.70
CA ILE A 43 3.93 -12.23 -2.23
C ILE A 43 5.01 -11.18 -2.00
N LEU A 44 5.65 -11.17 -0.83
CA LEU A 44 6.71 -10.20 -0.52
C LEU A 44 7.84 -10.22 -1.56
N GLU A 45 8.18 -11.39 -2.08
CA GLU A 45 9.21 -11.57 -3.11
C GLU A 45 8.73 -11.16 -4.51
N LYS A 46 7.42 -11.17 -4.73
CA LYS A 46 6.77 -10.78 -6.00
C LYS A 46 6.42 -9.30 -6.07
N MET A 47 6.56 -8.58 -4.96
CA MET A 47 6.32 -7.14 -4.94
C MET A 47 7.40 -6.40 -5.75
N ILE A 48 6.98 -5.33 -6.42
CA ILE A 48 7.93 -4.44 -7.07
C ILE A 48 8.84 -3.79 -6.02
N ASN A 49 10.11 -3.58 -6.38
CA ASN A 49 10.98 -2.70 -5.61
C ASN A 49 10.56 -1.25 -5.87
N ASN A 50 9.78 -0.68 -4.96
CA ASN A 50 9.19 0.65 -5.14
C ASN A 50 9.89 1.69 -4.26
N ASP A 51 10.48 2.71 -4.90
CA ASP A 51 10.94 3.91 -4.20
C ASP A 51 9.76 4.88 -4.02
N PHE A 52 9.16 4.85 -2.83
CA PHE A 52 8.02 5.70 -2.50
C PHE A 52 8.37 7.20 -2.49
N ALA A 53 9.60 7.57 -2.17
CA ALA A 53 10.02 8.98 -2.17
C ALA A 53 10.13 9.51 -3.60
N TRP A 54 10.75 8.74 -4.49
CA TRP A 54 10.78 9.05 -5.92
C TRP A 54 9.38 9.08 -6.51
N ALA A 55 8.53 8.10 -6.19
CA ALA A 55 7.16 8.04 -6.69
C ALA A 55 6.33 9.24 -6.23
N ALA A 56 6.49 9.67 -4.97
CA ALA A 56 5.85 10.86 -4.45
C ALA A 56 6.34 12.13 -5.17
N GLY A 57 7.65 12.30 -5.35
CA GLY A 57 8.23 13.45 -6.09
C GLY A 57 7.86 13.47 -7.58
N ASN A 58 7.57 12.31 -8.16
CA ASN A 58 7.20 12.16 -9.57
C ASN A 58 5.70 11.95 -9.80
N ARG A 59 4.87 12.09 -8.76
CA ARG A 59 3.44 11.72 -8.80
C ARG A 59 2.72 12.30 -10.01
N GLN A 60 2.93 13.58 -10.31
CA GLN A 60 2.27 14.24 -11.44
C GLN A 60 2.65 13.60 -12.78
N ARG A 61 3.95 13.37 -13.02
CA ARG A 61 4.45 12.73 -14.24
C ARG A 61 3.87 11.33 -14.41
N ILE A 62 3.88 10.53 -13.34
CA ILE A 62 3.34 9.16 -13.35
C ILE A 62 1.85 9.17 -13.71
N LEU A 63 1.05 10.04 -13.09
CA LEU A 63 -0.37 10.13 -13.36
C LEU A 63 -0.68 10.66 -14.76
N SER A 64 0.08 11.64 -15.26
CA SER A 64 -0.06 12.14 -16.64
C SER A 64 0.22 11.05 -17.67
N GLU A 65 1.28 10.26 -17.46
CA GLU A 65 1.62 9.15 -18.36
C GLU A 65 0.56 8.04 -18.31
N TRP A 66 0.05 7.71 -17.12
CA TRP A 66 -1.04 6.75 -16.98
C TRP A 66 -2.30 7.23 -17.70
N GLN A 67 -2.68 8.49 -17.53
CA GLN A 67 -3.83 9.09 -18.20
C GLN A 67 -3.65 9.10 -19.73
N ASN A 68 -2.44 9.37 -20.23
CA ASN A 68 -2.16 9.32 -21.67
C ASN A 68 -2.38 7.90 -22.23
N ARG A 69 -1.81 6.89 -21.57
CA ARG A 69 -1.87 5.49 -22.04
C ARG A 69 -3.25 4.84 -21.89
N TYR A 70 -3.95 5.15 -20.79
CA TYR A 70 -5.11 4.38 -20.35
C TYR A 70 -6.37 5.24 -20.18
N GLY A 71 -6.25 6.57 -20.21
CA GLY A 71 -7.37 7.49 -20.01
C GLY A 71 -8.36 7.57 -21.16
N ALA A 72 -8.07 7.01 -22.33
CA ALA A 72 -9.06 6.87 -23.41
C ALA A 72 -10.15 5.81 -23.09
N LYS A 73 -9.93 4.97 -22.08
CA LYS A 73 -10.92 3.98 -21.58
C LYS A 73 -11.75 4.51 -20.40
N SER A 74 -11.47 5.72 -19.91
CA SER A 74 -12.35 6.40 -18.94
C SER A 74 -13.51 7.09 -19.66
N GLU A 75 -14.65 7.19 -18.99
CA GLU A 75 -15.86 7.85 -19.53
C GLU A 75 -15.54 9.24 -20.11
N PRO A 76 -16.26 9.69 -21.15
CA PRO A 76 -16.03 10.99 -21.76
C PRO A 76 -16.09 12.09 -20.70
N LYS A 77 -15.12 13.00 -20.73
CA LYS A 77 -15.18 14.19 -19.88
C LYS A 77 -16.30 15.09 -20.42
N SER A 78 -17.44 15.09 -19.73
CA SER A 78 -18.56 16.04 -19.93
C SER A 78 -18.22 17.41 -19.37
#